data_AF-A0A9Q3D1D1-F1
#
_entry.id   AF-A0A9Q3D1D1-F1
#
_cell.length_a   1.000
_cell.length_b   1.000
_cell.length_c   1.000
_cell.angle_alpha   90.00
_cell.angle_beta   90.00
_cell.angle_gamma   90.00
#
_symmetry.space_group_name_H-M   'P 1'
#
loop_
_entity.id
_entity.type
_entity.pdbx_description
1 polymer ?
#
loop_
_entity_poly.entity_id
_entity_poly.type
_entity_poly.pdbx_seq_one_letter_code
_entity_poly.pdbx_strand_id
1 'polypeptide(L)'
;MYKTGCTWHNHIKREKAKFPSRKKNPTPPEIVEVEESPGPVKKIIKARKIRLNGKDQRQYLVRFKTQTADKDKWLAEEAIPNGNLNLRRFRASRSTEQSHQL
;
A
#
# COMPACT_ATOMS: atom_id res chain seq x y z
N MET A 1 -0.48 -79.41 -20.80
CA MET A 1 0.82 -79.59 -20.14
C MET A 1 1.14 -78.31 -19.36
N TYR A 2 1.23 -78.45 -18.03
CA TYR A 2 1.76 -77.57 -16.97
C TYR A 2 1.25 -76.13 -16.72
N LYS A 3 1.03 -75.89 -15.42
CA LYS A 3 0.52 -74.72 -14.68
C LYS A 3 1.51 -73.54 -14.66
N THR A 4 1.00 -72.33 -14.38
CA THR A 4 1.41 -71.38 -13.30
C THR A 4 0.66 -70.06 -13.55
N GLY A 5 -0.24 -69.53 -12.73
CA GLY A 5 -0.22 -69.43 -11.27
C GLY A 5 0.60 -68.20 -10.87
N CYS A 6 -0.03 -67.03 -10.72
CA CYS A 6 0.50 -65.85 -10.01
C CYS A 6 -0.63 -64.84 -9.72
N THR A 7 -1.38 -65.05 -8.64
CA THR A 7 -2.28 -64.05 -8.04
C THR A 7 -1.47 -63.09 -7.19
N TRP A 8 -1.41 -61.81 -7.57
CA TRP A 8 -0.78 -60.76 -6.77
C TRP A 8 -1.72 -60.32 -5.64
N HIS A 9 -1.58 -60.89 -4.45
CA HIS A 9 -2.20 -60.33 -3.24
C HIS A 9 -1.32 -59.19 -2.72
N ASN A 10 -1.66 -57.96 -3.11
CA ASN A 10 -0.97 -56.77 -2.62
C ASN A 10 -1.55 -56.34 -1.26
N HIS A 11 -1.01 -56.89 -0.18
CA HIS A 11 -1.41 -56.54 1.18
C HIS A 11 -0.71 -55.23 1.60
N ILE A 12 -1.29 -54.10 1.20
CA ILE A 12 -0.84 -52.77 1.63
C ILE A 12 -1.21 -52.61 3.11
N LYS A 13 -0.26 -52.84 4.01
CA LYS A 13 -0.37 -52.42 5.40
C LYS A 13 -0.38 -50.88 5.41
N ARG A 14 -1.54 -50.27 5.65
CA ARG A 14 -1.67 -48.84 5.96
C ARG A 14 -0.96 -48.56 7.28
N GLU A 15 0.33 -48.25 7.22
CA GLU A 15 1.01 -47.67 8.35
C GLU A 15 0.42 -46.28 8.60
N LYS A 16 -0.22 -46.11 9.75
CA LYS A 16 -0.64 -44.80 10.25
C LYS A 16 0.60 -43.98 10.53
N ALA A 17 1.15 -43.33 9.50
CA ALA A 17 2.17 -42.31 9.65
C ALA A 17 1.56 -41.07 10.30
N LYS A 18 1.53 -41.12 11.63
CA LYS A 18 1.74 -40.06 12.60
C LYS A 18 2.27 -38.77 11.96
N PHE A 19 1.39 -37.89 11.48
CA PHE A 19 1.82 -36.53 11.11
C PHE A 19 2.22 -35.81 12.42
N PRO A 20 3.52 -35.57 12.68
CA PRO A 20 3.89 -34.81 13.85
C PRO A 20 3.35 -33.39 13.67
N SER A 21 2.59 -32.95 14.67
CA SER A 21 2.07 -31.60 14.91
C SER A 21 2.55 -30.52 13.93
N ARG A 22 1.63 -30.05 13.08
CA ARG A 22 1.76 -28.82 12.30
C ARG A 22 2.14 -27.67 13.25
N LYS A 23 3.42 -27.30 13.27
CA LYS A 23 3.91 -26.14 14.02
C LYS A 23 3.14 -24.91 13.53
N LYS A 24 2.55 -24.14 14.45
CA LYS A 24 1.84 -22.89 14.13
C LYS A 24 2.84 -21.94 13.44
N ASN A 25 2.48 -21.41 12.28
CA ASN A 25 3.31 -20.42 11.58
C ASN A 25 3.55 -19.22 12.51
N PRO A 26 4.79 -18.70 12.60
CA PRO A 26 5.03 -17.45 13.32
C PRO A 26 4.23 -16.33 12.63
N THR A 27 3.47 -15.58 13.41
CA THR A 27 2.79 -14.36 12.95
C THR A 27 3.83 -13.45 12.30
N PRO A 28 3.62 -12.97 11.06
CA PRO A 28 4.53 -12.01 10.45
C PRO A 28 4.69 -10.78 11.37
N PRO A 29 5.89 -10.20 11.50
CA PRO A 29 6.07 -8.99 12.28
C PRO A 29 5.18 -7.89 11.70
N GLU A 30 4.43 -7.23 12.58
CA GLU A 30 3.63 -6.05 12.25
C GLU A 30 4.59 -4.94 11.81
N ILE A 31 4.48 -4.54 10.54
CA ILE A 31 5.31 -3.48 9.97
C ILE A 31 4.76 -2.18 10.52
N VAL A 32 5.39 -1.66 11.58
CA VAL A 32 5.08 -0.33 12.09
C VAL A 32 5.60 0.66 11.06
N GLU A 33 4.70 1.25 10.26
CA GLU A 33 5.04 2.41 9.45
C GLU A 33 5.42 3.53 10.41
N VAL A 34 6.73 3.76 10.55
CA VAL A 34 7.24 4.91 11.29
C VAL A 34 6.70 6.14 10.56
N GLU A 35 5.78 6.87 11.22
CA GLU A 35 5.35 8.17 10.75
C GLU A 35 6.56 9.12 10.82
N GLU A 36 7.40 9.11 9.79
CA GLU A 36 8.41 10.12 9.59
C GLU A 36 7.71 11.47 9.58
N SER A 37 8.14 12.36 10.49
CA SER A 37 7.67 13.73 10.53
C SER A 37 7.84 14.34 9.13
N PRO A 38 6.77 14.93 8.57
CA PRO A 38 6.82 15.40 7.19
C PRO A 38 7.87 16.50 7.08
N GLY A 39 8.93 16.21 6.33
CA GLY A 39 9.99 17.17 6.06
C GLY A 39 9.49 18.43 5.31
N PRO A 40 10.39 19.37 4.98
CA PRO A 40 9.99 20.58 4.28
C PRO A 40 9.38 20.26 2.92
N VAL A 41 8.21 20.85 2.66
CA VAL A 41 7.49 20.71 1.38
C VAL A 41 8.26 21.40 0.25
N LYS A 42 8.41 20.69 -0.87
CA LYS A 42 8.95 21.24 -2.12
C LYS A 42 7.86 21.95 -2.91
N LYS A 43 6.76 21.24 -3.20
CA LYS A 43 5.60 21.77 -3.92
C LYS A 43 4.38 20.87 -3.76
N ILE A 44 3.21 21.45 -4.03
CA ILE A 44 1.95 20.73 -4.21
C ILE A 44 1.76 20.50 -5.70
N ILE A 45 1.38 19.28 -6.09
CA ILE A 45 1.29 18.86 -7.50
C ILE A 45 -0.15 18.77 -7.95
N LYS A 46 -1.01 18.15 -7.14
CA LYS A 46 -2.42 17.90 -7.48
C LYS A 46 -3.31 18.18 -6.27
N ALA A 47 -4.59 18.37 -6.55
CA ALA A 47 -5.64 18.42 -5.54
C ALA A 47 -6.76 17.46 -5.94
N ARG A 48 -7.40 16.84 -4.94
CA ARG A 48 -8.60 16.01 -5.11
C ARG A 48 -9.59 16.29 -3.99
N LYS A 49 -10.86 15.98 -4.23
CA LYS A 49 -11.90 15.92 -3.20
C LYS A 49 -12.22 14.47 -2.91
N ILE A 50 -12.28 14.11 -1.64
CA ILE A 50 -12.68 12.78 -1.17
C ILE A 50 -13.74 12.92 -0.10
N ARG A 51 -14.59 11.90 0.07
CA ARG A 51 -15.56 11.84 1.15
C ARG A 51 -15.07 10.85 2.20
N LEU A 52 -14.65 11.35 3.36
CA LEU A 52 -14.23 10.55 4.51
C LEU A 52 -15.23 10.75 5.64
N ASN A 53 -15.73 9.65 6.22
CA ASN A 53 -16.70 9.68 7.32
C ASN A 53 -17.92 10.57 7.02
N GLY A 54 -18.41 10.51 5.78
CA GLY A 54 -19.56 11.28 5.32
C GLY A 54 -19.29 12.77 5.06
N LYS A 55 -18.09 13.29 5.35
CA LYS A 55 -17.68 14.67 5.13
C LYS A 55 -16.80 14.81 3.89
N ASP A 56 -17.05 15.84 3.10
CA ASP A 56 -16.19 16.16 1.96
C ASP A 56 -14.92 16.87 2.44
N GLN A 57 -13.78 16.31 2.07
CA GLN A 57 -12.46 16.83 2.42
C GLN A 57 -11.60 17.00 1.17
N ARG A 58 -10.86 18.11 1.12
CA ARG A 58 -9.84 18.33 0.08
C ARG A 58 -8.52 17.73 0.53
N GLN A 59 -7.89 16.98 -0.37
CA GLN A 59 -6.54 16.51 -0.20
C GLN A 59 -5.64 17.06 -1.31
N TYR A 60 -4.37 17.25 -0.97
CA TYR A 60 -3.36 17.78 -1.85
C TYR A 60 -2.21 16.78 -1.93
N LEU A 61 -1.73 16.52 -3.14
CA LEU A 61 -0.57 15.65 -3.37
C LEU A 61 0.69 16.49 -3.16
N VAL A 62 1.39 16.18 -2.08
CA VAL A 62 2.54 16.94 -1.59
C VAL A 62 3.83 16.21 -1.95
N ARG A 63 4.77 16.94 -2.55
CA ARG A 63 6.15 16.48 -2.76
C ARG A 63 7.08 17.15 -1.78
N PHE A 64 7.90 16.36 -1.09
CA PHE A 64 8.88 16.84 -0.12
C PHE A 64 10.24 17.15 -0.78
N LYS A 65 11.06 18.03 -0.17
CA LYS A 65 12.32 18.51 -0.78
C LYS A 65 13.36 17.42 -1.02
N THR A 66 13.42 16.43 -0.13
CA THR A 66 14.46 15.39 -0.12
C THR A 66 13.94 14.02 -0.57
N GLN A 67 12.66 13.92 -0.91
CA GLN A 67 12.02 12.65 -1.25
C GLN A 67 11.74 12.56 -2.75
N THR A 68 11.81 11.33 -3.28
CA THR A 68 11.48 11.03 -4.69
C THR A 68 9.97 11.04 -4.90
N ALA A 69 9.55 11.02 -6.17
CA ALA A 69 8.14 11.04 -6.55
C ALA A 69 7.34 9.86 -5.96
N ASP A 70 7.99 8.74 -5.69
CA ASP A 70 7.38 7.54 -5.12
C ASP A 70 6.90 7.75 -3.68
N LYS A 71 7.47 8.73 -2.98
CA LYS A 71 7.11 9.10 -1.61
C LYS A 71 6.15 10.30 -1.54
N ASP A 72 5.58 10.74 -2.66
CA ASP A 72 4.58 11.80 -2.64
C ASP A 72 3.33 11.32 -1.88
N LYS A 73 2.82 12.15 -0.96
CA LYS A 73 1.69 11.77 -0.09
C LYS A 73 0.49 12.70 -0.29
N TRP A 74 -0.71 12.12 -0.20
CA TRP A 74 -1.95 12.88 -0.15
C TRP A 74 -2.21 13.35 1.27
N LEU A 75 -2.17 14.66 1.49
CA LEU A 75 -2.36 15.27 2.80
C LEU A 75 -3.59 16.19 2.81
N ALA A 76 -4.27 16.23 3.96
CA ALA A 76 -5.28 17.24 4.24
C ALA A 76 -4.65 18.63 4.36
N GLU A 77 -5.42 19.69 4.16
CA GLU A 77 -4.97 21.09 4.28
C GLU A 77 -4.21 21.36 5.60
N GLU A 78 -4.71 20.81 6.70
CA GLU A 78 -4.17 20.98 8.06
C GLU A 78 -2.84 20.22 8.28
N ALA A 79 -2.63 19.12 7.56
CA ALA A 79 -1.46 18.27 7.72
C ALA A 79 -0.25 18.74 6.90
N ILE A 80 -0.38 19.82 6.12
CA ILE A 80 0.69 20.33 5.26
C ILE A 80 1.59 21.29 6.04
N PRO A 81 2.89 21.02 6.16
CA PRO A 81 3.83 21.98 6.73
C PRO A 81 3.83 23.29 5.93
N ASN A 82 3.63 24.42 6.61
CA ASN A 82 3.48 25.74 5.98
C ASN A 82 2.38 25.76 4.90
N GLY A 83 1.25 25.08 5.16
CA GLY A 83 0.14 24.89 4.21
C GLY A 83 -0.30 26.15 3.48
N ASN A 84 -0.53 27.26 4.19
CA ASN A 84 -0.99 28.52 3.60
C ASN A 84 -0.09 29.04 2.45
N LEU A 85 1.24 29.07 2.66
CA LEU A 85 2.19 29.54 1.65
C LEU A 85 2.21 28.61 0.43
N ASN A 86 2.24 27.30 0.69
CA ASN A 86 2.32 26.29 -0.36
C ASN A 86 1.02 26.23 -1.19
N LEU A 87 -0.13 26.33 -0.53
CA LEU A 87 -1.44 26.36 -1.18
C LEU A 87 -1.65 27.63 -2.00
N ARG A 88 -1.21 28.79 -1.49
CA ARG A 88 -1.24 30.04 -2.26
C ARG A 88 -0.45 29.91 -3.57
N ARG A 89 0.78 29.39 -3.49
CA ARG A 89 1.63 29.16 -4.68
C ARG A 89 0.95 28.20 -5.67
N PHE A 90 0.39 27.10 -5.17
CA PHE A 90 -0.31 26.11 -5.99
C PHE A 90 -1.55 26.67 -6.67
N ARG A 91 -2.37 27.45 -5.95
CA ARG A 91 -3.56 28.12 -6.49
C ARG A 91 -3.18 29.12 -7.59
N ALA A 92 -2.11 29.89 -7.38
CA ALA A 92 -1.60 30.85 -8.36
C ALA A 92 -1.14 30.17 -9.66
N SER A 93 -0.39 29.06 -9.57
CA SER A 93 0.08 28.33 -10.77
C SER A 93 -1.05 27.63 -11.53
N ARG A 94 -2.10 27.17 -10.83
CA ARG A 94 -3.24 26.50 -11.47
C ARG A 94 -4.05 27.44 -12.34
N SER A 95 -4.21 28.70 -11.93
CA SER A 95 -4.95 29.71 -12.69
C SER A 95 -4.31 29.99 -14.04
N THR A 96 -2.98 29.95 -14.15
CA THR A 96 -2.25 30.22 -15.40
C THR A 96 -2.25 29.02 -16.36
N GLU A 97 -2.28 27.79 -15.86
CA GLU A 97 -2.28 26.58 -16.72
C GLU A 97 -3.65 26.33 -17.36
N GLN A 98 -4.75 26.73 -16.72
CA GLN A 98 -6.10 26.58 -17.28
C GLN A 98 -6.43 27.64 -18.35
N SER A 99 -5.77 28.80 -18.31
CA SER A 99 -5.99 29.90 -19.27
C SER A 99 -5.30 29.69 -20.62
N HIS A 100 -4.32 28.79 -20.72
CA HIS A 100 -3.60 28.50 -21.97
C HIS A 100 -4.28 27.42 -22.85
N GLN A 101 -5.47 26.94 -22.47
CA GLN A 101 -6.25 25.96 -23.23
C GLN A 101 -7.50 26.57 -23.91
N LEU A 102 -7.53 27.89 -24.08
CA LEU A 102 -8.55 28.61 -24.87
C LEU A 102 -7.93 29.23 -26.11
#